data_AF-A0A359FW88-F1
#
_entry.id   AF-A0A359FW88-F1
#
_cell.length_a   1.000
_cell.length_b   1.000
_cell.length_c   1.000
_cell.angle_alpha   90.00
_cell.angle_beta   90.00
_cell.angle_gamma   90.00
#
_symmetry.space_group_name_H-M   'P 1'
#
loop_
_entity.id
_entity.type
_entity.pdbx_description
1 polymer ?
#
loop_
_entity_poly.entity_id
_entity_poly.type
_entity_poly.pdbx_seq_one_letter_code
_entity_poly.pdbx_strand_id
1 'polypeptide(L)'
;MRKRFVLIWILGLACMSFSGCDDDKQVPIQEIEEEQSLEASPLSLSFPAEGSVKDVSISSNGQWQIDFSGVEWARPNISSGQGNAIVKITADSNSELVSRNATMKIKAKGIEALELKIEQAAGIEPDIESDVFEYDAYIEPDNTDMRDLTSLELSSLMGVGWNLGNSLEAIIVNDGVFSGGENSWGNPSTSKALIDVVKAAGFDNIRIPVSWSHKLADKENMLISLKWLQRVEEVINYALDNDMYVMINMHWDGGWLNKPVYSKQEELNHRLATYWEQIAAYFRDYDDRLLFAGTNEVLFEGDFGTPTAEYLDVQNSFNQTFVNAVRATGGRNTYRHLVVQGYNTNFTHTINGFVMPEDATDNRLFIETHFYDPWEFTIKTDKPFNTQWGAPAAGGDVSNWGQEAHVDASFASMKSEFVDKGIALILGEYSPTHRTDLIGEAYTLHQASRVYYIEYVTRAALKSGMVPMYWDNGHAGNNGSAIFNRSSGELVDQGALDAIMRAGAID
;
A
#
# COMPACT_ATOMS: atom_id res chain seq x y z
N MET A 1 5.49 -56.32 20.87
CA MET A 1 4.57 -57.19 21.64
C MET A 1 3.14 -56.69 21.39
N ARG A 2 2.25 -57.56 20.87
CA ARG A 2 0.79 -57.39 20.57
C ARG A 2 0.40 -56.28 19.57
N LYS A 3 0.17 -56.53 18.27
CA LYS A 3 -0.95 -57.22 17.57
C LYS A 3 -2.35 -56.70 17.94
N ARG A 4 -3.10 -56.12 16.98
CA ARG A 4 -4.08 -56.84 16.13
C ARG A 4 -4.76 -55.92 15.09
N PHE A 5 -4.69 -56.38 13.84
CA PHE A 5 -5.56 -56.06 12.69
C PHE A 5 -6.98 -56.65 12.89
N VAL A 6 -7.98 -56.19 12.12
CA VAL A 6 -8.60 -56.95 11.00
C VAL A 6 -10.00 -56.41 10.62
N LEU A 7 -10.06 -55.98 9.34
CA LEU A 7 -11.04 -56.17 8.25
C LEU A 7 -12.57 -55.94 8.39
N ILE A 8 -13.02 -55.09 7.45
CA ILE A 8 -14.27 -55.10 6.65
C ILE A 8 -14.45 -56.45 5.91
N TRP A 9 -15.68 -56.90 5.60
CA TRP A 9 -16.11 -57.40 4.26
C TRP A 9 -17.60 -57.80 4.25
N ILE A 10 -18.20 -57.58 3.07
CA ILE A 10 -19.61 -57.65 2.63
C ILE A 10 -20.04 -59.10 2.29
N LEU A 11 -21.34 -59.42 2.37
CA LEU A 11 -22.18 -60.31 1.49
C LEU A 11 -23.58 -60.40 2.14
N GLY A 12 -24.75 -60.47 1.51
CA GLY A 12 -25.14 -60.81 0.15
C GLY A 12 -26.28 -61.85 0.16
N LEU A 13 -27.53 -61.38 0.00
CA LEU A 13 -28.77 -62.00 -0.56
C LEU A 13 -29.33 -63.40 -0.16
N ALA A 14 -30.66 -63.36 0.08
CA ALA A 14 -31.74 -64.23 -0.44
C ALA A 14 -32.07 -65.61 0.16
N CYS A 15 -33.33 -65.83 0.57
CA CYS A 15 -34.37 -66.56 -0.20
C CYS A 15 -35.61 -67.00 0.63
N MET A 16 -36.78 -66.60 0.10
CA MET A 16 -38.04 -67.37 -0.11
C MET A 16 -38.91 -67.99 1.01
N SER A 17 -40.21 -67.71 0.82
CA SER A 17 -41.43 -68.55 0.96
C SER A 17 -42.01 -68.78 2.37
N PHE A 18 -43.29 -68.44 2.58
CA PHE A 18 -44.45 -69.33 2.37
C PHE A 18 -45.79 -68.61 2.63
N SER A 19 -46.78 -68.93 1.79
CA SER A 19 -48.21 -68.59 1.94
C SER A 19 -48.88 -69.39 3.05
N GLY A 20 -49.96 -68.86 3.63
CA GLY A 20 -50.92 -69.63 4.42
C GLY A 20 -52.01 -68.75 5.05
N CYS A 21 -53.17 -68.68 4.41
CA CYS A 21 -54.44 -68.24 5.02
C CYS A 21 -54.94 -69.31 6.00
N ASP A 22 -55.62 -68.91 7.08
CA ASP A 22 -56.98 -69.42 7.29
C ASP A 22 -57.81 -68.51 8.21
N ASP A 23 -59.10 -68.50 7.91
CA ASP A 23 -60.17 -67.61 8.38
C ASP A 23 -60.51 -67.71 9.87
N ASP A 24 -60.92 -66.59 10.48
CA ASP A 24 -62.16 -66.61 11.26
C ASP A 24 -62.80 -65.23 11.45
N LYS A 25 -64.13 -65.23 11.38
CA LYS A 25 -65.05 -64.12 11.14
C LYS A 25 -64.98 -63.02 12.21
N GLN A 26 -64.76 -61.77 11.78
CA GLN A 26 -65.11 -60.57 12.54
C GLN A 26 -66.24 -59.79 11.85
N VAL A 27 -67.14 -59.31 12.72
CA VAL A 27 -68.23 -58.34 12.57
C VAL A 27 -68.01 -57.33 11.43
N PRO A 28 -69.05 -56.89 10.67
CA PRO A 28 -68.88 -55.81 9.69
C PRO A 28 -68.61 -54.51 10.47
N ILE A 29 -67.33 -54.22 10.68
CA ILE A 29 -66.88 -52.87 10.94
C ILE A 29 -67.12 -52.15 9.62
N GLN A 30 -68.04 -51.19 9.58
CA GLN A 30 -67.97 -50.15 8.57
C GLN A 30 -66.57 -49.55 8.71
N GLU A 31 -65.66 -49.87 7.78
CA GLU A 31 -64.49 -49.04 7.55
C GLU A 31 -65.06 -47.65 7.26
N ILE A 32 -65.00 -46.78 8.26
CA ILE A 32 -65.01 -45.36 8.02
C ILE A 32 -63.74 -45.15 7.20
N GLU A 33 -63.86 -44.98 5.89
CA GLU A 33 -62.74 -44.46 5.10
C GLU A 33 -62.39 -43.12 5.76
N GLU A 34 -61.29 -43.09 6.52
CA GLU A 34 -60.78 -41.84 7.05
C GLU A 34 -60.49 -40.95 5.84
N GLU A 35 -61.22 -39.85 5.71
CA GLU A 35 -60.97 -38.86 4.66
C GLU A 35 -59.50 -38.45 4.76
N GLN A 36 -58.77 -38.57 3.63
CA GLN A 36 -57.37 -38.16 3.63
C GLN A 36 -57.29 -36.65 3.87
N SER A 37 -56.37 -36.25 4.73
CA SER A 37 -56.04 -34.86 5.02
C SER A 37 -54.59 -34.57 4.62
N LEU A 38 -54.38 -33.40 4.03
CA LEU A 38 -53.07 -32.86 3.72
C LEU A 38 -53.12 -31.35 3.87
N GLU A 39 -52.31 -30.84 4.78
CA GLU A 39 -52.07 -29.41 4.97
C GLU A 39 -50.56 -29.16 4.97
N ALA A 40 -50.14 -27.99 4.50
CA ALA A 40 -48.77 -27.56 4.60
C ALA A 40 -48.67 -26.07 4.90
N SER A 41 -47.69 -25.67 5.70
CA SER A 41 -47.46 -24.27 6.07
C SER A 41 -45.98 -23.97 6.34
N PRO A 42 -45.43 -22.86 5.80
CA PRO A 42 -46.07 -21.95 4.84
C PRO A 42 -46.13 -22.55 3.41
N LEU A 43 -47.06 -22.06 2.58
CA LEU A 43 -47.14 -22.39 1.13
C LEU A 43 -46.40 -21.36 0.24
N SER A 44 -45.69 -20.41 0.85
CA SER A 44 -44.83 -19.47 0.14
C SER A 44 -43.54 -19.28 0.94
N LEU A 45 -42.41 -19.40 0.24
CA LEU A 45 -41.08 -19.18 0.78
C LEU A 45 -40.36 -18.14 -0.07
N SER A 46 -39.75 -17.15 0.59
CA SER A 46 -38.88 -16.16 -0.04
C SER A 46 -37.45 -16.36 0.45
N PHE A 47 -36.48 -16.49 -0.45
CA PHE A 47 -35.06 -16.73 -0.14
C PHE A 47 -34.21 -15.51 -0.55
N PRO A 48 -33.14 -15.20 0.21
CA PRO A 48 -32.17 -14.20 -0.23
C PRO A 48 -31.31 -14.74 -1.39
N ALA A 49 -30.57 -13.84 -2.03
CA ALA A 49 -29.73 -14.15 -3.20
C ALA A 49 -28.66 -15.20 -2.87
N GLU A 50 -28.01 -15.09 -1.72
CA GLU A 50 -26.99 -16.03 -1.22
C GLU A 50 -27.51 -17.45 -0.96
N GLY A 51 -28.83 -17.66 -0.99
CA GLY A 51 -29.46 -18.92 -0.64
C GLY A 51 -29.63 -19.09 0.87
N SER A 52 -30.52 -19.98 1.27
CA SER A 52 -30.73 -20.34 2.69
C SER A 52 -31.54 -21.63 2.79
N VAL A 53 -31.85 -22.04 4.03
CA VAL A 53 -32.72 -23.17 4.32
C VAL A 53 -33.96 -22.66 5.05
N LYS A 54 -35.15 -23.06 4.60
CA LYS A 54 -36.43 -22.73 5.26
C LYS A 54 -37.28 -23.98 5.49
N ASP A 55 -38.07 -23.95 6.57
CA ASP A 55 -38.88 -25.08 6.98
C ASP A 55 -40.33 -24.96 6.46
N VAL A 56 -40.91 -26.08 6.04
CA VAL A 56 -42.32 -26.27 5.72
C VAL A 56 -42.86 -27.41 6.57
N SER A 57 -43.88 -27.13 7.37
CA SER A 57 -44.58 -28.16 8.15
C SER A 57 -45.65 -28.80 7.28
N ILE A 58 -45.67 -30.14 7.23
CA ILE A 58 -46.71 -30.94 6.57
C ILE A 58 -47.49 -31.68 7.66
N SER A 59 -48.82 -31.56 7.61
CA SER A 59 -49.75 -32.31 8.45
C SER A 59 -50.59 -33.22 7.56
N SER A 60 -50.56 -34.53 7.80
CA SER A 60 -51.31 -35.50 6.99
C SER A 60 -51.60 -36.77 7.79
N ASN A 61 -52.73 -37.42 7.52
CA ASN A 61 -53.03 -38.77 8.00
C ASN A 61 -52.61 -39.88 6.99
N GLY A 62 -52.03 -39.50 5.84
CA GLY A 62 -51.67 -40.40 4.75
C GLY A 62 -50.21 -40.32 4.31
N GLN A 63 -49.91 -40.94 3.16
CA GLN A 63 -48.63 -40.80 2.46
C GLN A 63 -48.65 -39.57 1.55
N TRP A 64 -47.55 -38.84 1.53
CA TRP A 64 -47.38 -37.64 0.72
C TRP A 64 -46.04 -37.64 -0.03
N GLN A 65 -45.99 -36.87 -1.12
CA GLN A 65 -44.81 -36.69 -1.97
C GLN A 65 -44.68 -35.23 -2.42
N ILE A 66 -43.46 -34.70 -2.43
CA ILE A 66 -43.12 -33.40 -2.99
C ILE A 66 -42.53 -33.61 -4.39
N ASP A 67 -43.23 -33.11 -5.39
CA ASP A 67 -42.76 -33.02 -6.77
C ASP A 67 -42.08 -31.67 -6.99
N PHE A 68 -40.77 -31.72 -7.18
CA PHE A 68 -39.91 -30.57 -7.48
C PHE A 68 -39.25 -30.71 -8.86
N SER A 69 -39.85 -31.50 -9.75
CA SER A 69 -39.35 -31.65 -11.12
C SER A 69 -39.27 -30.30 -11.83
N GLY A 70 -38.13 -30.02 -12.46
CA GLY A 70 -37.84 -28.74 -13.10
C GLY A 70 -37.32 -27.64 -12.16
N VAL A 71 -37.09 -27.93 -10.88
CA VAL A 71 -36.49 -27.01 -9.92
C VAL A 71 -35.09 -27.50 -9.55
N GLU A 72 -34.06 -26.94 -10.19
CA GLU A 72 -32.67 -27.39 -9.99
C GLU A 72 -31.97 -26.68 -8.83
N TRP A 73 -32.38 -25.45 -8.53
CA TRP A 73 -31.73 -24.55 -7.56
C TRP A 73 -32.37 -24.58 -6.16
N ALA A 74 -33.49 -25.30 -5.99
CA ALA A 74 -34.10 -25.50 -4.68
C ALA A 74 -34.58 -26.94 -4.52
N ARG A 75 -34.36 -27.53 -3.35
CA ARG A 75 -34.68 -28.95 -3.08
C ARG A 75 -35.12 -29.19 -1.64
N PRO A 76 -36.10 -30.08 -1.41
CA PRO A 76 -36.42 -30.54 -0.07
C PRO A 76 -35.38 -31.55 0.43
N ASN A 77 -35.13 -31.60 1.74
CA ASN A 77 -34.27 -32.62 2.35
C ASN A 77 -34.92 -34.02 2.34
N ILE A 78 -36.26 -34.07 2.33
CA ILE A 78 -37.08 -35.28 2.16
C ILE A 78 -38.19 -35.00 1.16
N SER A 79 -38.36 -35.85 0.16
CA SER A 79 -39.34 -35.65 -0.93
C SER A 79 -40.58 -36.54 -0.83
N SER A 80 -40.66 -37.41 0.17
CA SER A 80 -41.87 -38.17 0.51
C SER A 80 -41.87 -38.55 1.98
N GLY A 81 -43.05 -38.89 2.50
CA GLY A 81 -43.22 -39.33 3.88
C GLY A 81 -44.63 -39.81 4.17
N GLN A 82 -44.85 -40.19 5.43
CA GLN A 82 -46.15 -40.61 5.95
C GLN A 82 -46.40 -39.89 7.27
N GLY A 83 -47.62 -39.39 7.47
CA GLY A 83 -47.93 -38.62 8.67
C GLY A 83 -47.37 -37.20 8.64
N ASN A 84 -47.28 -36.57 9.81
CA ASN A 84 -46.76 -35.21 9.95
C ASN A 84 -45.22 -35.16 9.80
N ALA A 85 -44.70 -34.08 9.21
CA ALA A 85 -43.26 -33.86 9.06
C ALA A 85 -42.89 -32.37 9.00
N ILE A 86 -41.63 -32.06 9.29
CA ILE A 86 -41.02 -30.77 8.96
C ILE A 86 -40.01 -31.02 7.84
N VAL A 87 -40.26 -30.42 6.68
CA VAL A 87 -39.42 -30.51 5.49
C VAL A 87 -38.57 -29.25 5.38
N LYS A 88 -37.26 -29.42 5.22
CA LYS A 88 -36.32 -28.33 5.00
C LYS A 88 -36.13 -28.13 3.49
N ILE A 89 -36.48 -26.95 3.00
CA ILE A 89 -36.25 -26.52 1.62
C ILE A 89 -34.95 -25.72 1.58
N THR A 90 -33.95 -26.23 0.87
CA THR A 90 -32.68 -25.54 0.63
C THR A 90 -32.73 -24.88 -0.74
N ALA A 91 -32.49 -23.57 -0.81
CA ALA A 91 -32.22 -22.87 -2.06
C ALA A 91 -30.72 -22.56 -2.17
N ASP A 92 -30.11 -22.92 -3.29
CA ASP A 92 -28.72 -22.56 -3.62
C ASP A 92 -28.63 -21.07 -3.94
N SER A 93 -27.42 -20.50 -3.94
CA SER A 93 -27.20 -19.10 -4.30
C SER A 93 -27.68 -18.79 -5.73
N ASN A 94 -28.24 -17.60 -5.94
CA ASN A 94 -28.62 -17.06 -7.23
C ASN A 94 -27.57 -16.04 -7.68
N SER A 95 -26.76 -16.40 -8.68
CA SER A 95 -25.76 -15.51 -9.28
C SER A 95 -26.31 -14.63 -10.40
N GLU A 96 -27.53 -14.88 -10.86
CA GLU A 96 -28.17 -14.13 -11.94
C GLU A 96 -28.79 -12.84 -11.40
N LEU A 97 -28.59 -11.70 -12.09
CA LEU A 97 -29.13 -10.39 -11.71
C LEU A 97 -30.66 -10.26 -11.87
N VAL A 98 -31.36 -11.38 -11.98
CA VAL A 98 -32.81 -11.47 -12.05
C VAL A 98 -33.32 -12.39 -10.97
N SER A 99 -34.42 -12.00 -10.33
CA SER A 99 -35.11 -12.85 -9.37
C SER A 99 -35.64 -14.09 -10.08
N ARG A 100 -35.59 -15.24 -9.40
CA ARG A 100 -36.11 -16.50 -9.93
C ARG A 100 -37.21 -17.04 -9.04
N ASN A 101 -38.15 -17.75 -9.64
CA ASN A 101 -39.25 -18.40 -8.94
C ASN A 101 -39.44 -19.83 -9.42
N ALA A 102 -40.02 -20.65 -8.55
CA ALA A 102 -40.39 -22.02 -8.84
C ALA A 102 -41.61 -22.43 -8.01
N THR A 103 -42.28 -23.50 -8.44
CA THR A 103 -43.39 -24.10 -7.69
C THR A 103 -43.11 -25.57 -7.49
N MET A 104 -43.11 -26.01 -6.22
CA MET A 104 -43.10 -27.42 -5.85
C MET A 104 -44.53 -27.87 -5.53
N LYS A 105 -44.91 -29.10 -5.85
CA LYS A 105 -46.26 -29.65 -5.60
C LYS A 105 -46.23 -30.72 -4.52
N ILE A 106 -46.98 -30.53 -3.44
CA ILE A 106 -47.14 -31.52 -2.37
C ILE A 106 -48.41 -32.33 -2.66
N LYS A 107 -48.26 -33.63 -2.90
CA LYS A 107 -49.30 -34.55 -3.37
C LYS A 107 -49.61 -35.59 -2.31
N ALA A 108 -50.88 -35.90 -2.11
CA ALA A 108 -51.36 -37.08 -1.38
C ALA A 108 -52.47 -37.77 -2.19
N LYS A 109 -52.73 -39.05 -1.95
CA LYS A 109 -53.66 -39.83 -2.76
C LYS A 109 -55.09 -39.32 -2.57
N GLY A 110 -55.74 -38.90 -3.65
CA GLY A 110 -57.14 -38.45 -3.61
C GLY A 110 -57.33 -37.02 -3.08
N ILE A 111 -56.23 -36.26 -2.86
CA ILE A 111 -56.27 -34.84 -2.50
C ILE A 111 -55.65 -34.02 -3.64
N GLU A 112 -56.22 -32.85 -3.90
CA GLU A 112 -55.62 -31.86 -4.81
C GLU A 112 -54.22 -31.44 -4.32
N ALA A 113 -53.28 -31.28 -5.24
CA ALA A 113 -51.89 -30.98 -4.88
C ALA A 113 -51.78 -29.56 -4.31
N LEU A 114 -51.13 -29.41 -3.14
CA LEU A 114 -50.79 -28.10 -2.61
C LEU A 114 -49.61 -27.51 -3.38
N GLU A 115 -49.69 -26.23 -3.72
CA GLU A 115 -48.61 -25.52 -4.41
C GLU A 115 -47.76 -24.74 -3.42
N LEU A 116 -46.51 -25.15 -3.26
CA LEU A 116 -45.49 -24.43 -2.52
C LEU A 116 -44.74 -23.49 -3.47
N LYS A 117 -45.00 -22.19 -3.36
CA LYS A 117 -44.33 -21.15 -4.15
C LYS A 117 -42.99 -20.81 -3.54
N ILE A 118 -41.95 -20.78 -4.36
CA ILE A 118 -40.59 -20.45 -3.97
C ILE A 118 -40.15 -19.26 -4.80
N GLU A 119 -39.79 -18.19 -4.12
CA GLU A 119 -39.21 -16.99 -4.71
C GLU A 119 -37.81 -16.80 -4.16
N GLN A 120 -36.86 -16.43 -5.02
CA GLN A 120 -35.53 -16.06 -4.62
C GLN A 120 -35.16 -14.71 -5.24
N ALA A 121 -34.60 -13.82 -4.41
CA ALA A 121 -34.11 -12.52 -4.86
C ALA A 121 -33.08 -12.66 -6.00
N ALA A 122 -32.97 -11.62 -6.82
CA ALA A 122 -31.89 -11.50 -7.80
C ALA A 122 -30.53 -11.58 -7.09
N GLY A 123 -29.53 -12.16 -7.77
CA GLY A 123 -28.14 -11.91 -7.45
C GLY A 123 -27.87 -10.41 -7.42
N ILE A 124 -26.99 -9.99 -6.52
CA ILE A 124 -26.50 -8.62 -6.48
C ILE A 124 -25.31 -8.57 -7.43
N GLU A 125 -25.23 -7.52 -8.26
CA GLU A 125 -24.03 -7.27 -9.07
C GLU A 125 -22.84 -7.20 -8.10
N PRO A 126 -21.73 -7.92 -8.35
CA PRO A 126 -20.56 -7.72 -7.52
C PRO A 126 -20.26 -6.22 -7.55
N ASP A 127 -20.19 -5.60 -6.38
CA ASP A 127 -19.79 -4.22 -6.25
C ASP A 127 -18.40 -4.14 -6.87
N ILE A 128 -18.32 -3.70 -8.14
CA ILE A 128 -17.05 -3.33 -8.72
C ILE A 128 -16.77 -2.00 -8.04
N GLU A 129 -16.18 -2.09 -6.85
CA GLU A 129 -15.64 -0.94 -6.16
C GLU A 129 -14.84 -0.16 -7.20
N SER A 130 -15.33 1.04 -7.53
CA SER A 130 -14.71 1.90 -8.53
C SER A 130 -13.25 2.04 -8.12
N ASP A 131 -12.32 1.63 -8.98
CA ASP A 131 -10.88 1.81 -8.71
C ASP A 131 -10.46 3.28 -8.86
N VAL A 132 -11.43 4.20 -8.83
CA VAL A 132 -11.25 5.64 -8.88
C VAL A 132 -11.76 6.21 -7.56
N PHE A 133 -10.88 6.95 -6.89
CA PHE A 133 -11.23 7.69 -5.70
C PHE A 133 -12.04 8.94 -6.06
N GLU A 134 -13.26 9.05 -5.52
CA GLU A 134 -14.08 10.26 -5.62
C GLU A 134 -13.85 11.16 -4.39
N TYR A 135 -13.66 12.46 -4.61
CA TYR A 135 -13.40 13.42 -3.54
C TYR A 135 -13.97 14.80 -3.82
N ASP A 136 -14.32 15.50 -2.75
CA ASP A 136 -14.58 16.93 -2.79
C ASP A 136 -13.27 17.68 -3.04
N ALA A 137 -13.23 18.44 -4.14
CA ALA A 137 -12.05 19.18 -4.56
C ALA A 137 -11.55 20.17 -3.49
N TYR A 138 -12.43 20.72 -2.66
CA TYR A 138 -12.11 21.61 -1.54
C TYR A 138 -13.05 21.35 -0.36
N ILE A 139 -12.51 21.40 0.85
CA ILE A 139 -13.26 21.52 2.10
C ILE A 139 -12.67 22.65 2.95
N GLU A 140 -13.44 23.21 3.89
CA GLU A 140 -12.95 24.29 4.76
C GLU A 140 -11.69 23.88 5.56
N PRO A 141 -10.77 24.81 5.87
CA PRO A 141 -9.57 24.51 6.66
C PRO A 141 -9.88 23.86 8.00
N ASP A 142 -9.09 22.86 8.38
CA ASP A 142 -9.19 22.13 9.65
C ASP A 142 -7.80 22.00 10.27
N ASN A 143 -7.60 22.54 11.47
CA ASN A 143 -6.34 22.47 12.19
C ASN A 143 -6.31 21.38 13.27
N THR A 144 -7.29 20.47 13.29
CA THR A 144 -7.32 19.33 14.23
C THR A 144 -6.06 18.48 14.06
N ASP A 145 -5.31 18.32 15.15
CA ASP A 145 -4.02 17.62 15.20
C ASP A 145 -2.92 18.20 14.29
N MET A 146 -3.10 19.43 13.81
CA MET A 146 -2.09 20.20 13.10
C MET A 146 -1.46 21.19 14.09
N ARG A 147 -0.36 20.79 14.74
CA ARG A 147 0.25 21.58 15.82
C ARG A 147 0.69 22.95 15.30
N ASP A 148 0.66 23.94 16.20
CA ASP A 148 1.16 25.28 15.90
C ASP A 148 2.70 25.32 16.00
N LEU A 149 3.34 24.65 15.05
CA LEU A 149 4.79 24.59 14.88
C LEU A 149 5.16 25.08 13.50
N THR A 150 6.17 25.93 13.40
CA THR A 150 6.85 26.17 12.12
C THR A 150 7.49 24.88 11.62
N SER A 151 7.75 24.77 10.32
CA SER A 151 8.53 23.65 9.77
C SER A 151 9.91 23.53 10.42
N LEU A 152 10.53 24.64 10.82
CA LEU A 152 11.82 24.61 11.49
C LEU A 152 11.74 24.06 12.92
N GLU A 153 10.65 24.34 13.65
CA GLU A 153 10.41 23.72 14.95
C GLU A 153 10.07 22.23 14.81
N LEU A 154 9.24 21.87 13.82
CA LEU A 154 8.93 20.48 13.52
C LEU A 154 10.19 19.68 13.16
N SER A 155 11.12 20.27 12.38
CA SER A 155 12.36 19.60 11.97
C SER A 155 13.19 19.12 13.15
N SER A 156 13.19 19.88 14.26
CA SER A 156 13.91 19.51 15.48
C SER A 156 13.35 18.27 16.18
N LEU A 157 12.12 17.86 15.85
CA LEU A 157 11.44 16.69 16.40
C LEU A 157 11.57 15.43 15.52
N MET A 158 12.04 15.58 14.27
CA MET A 158 12.05 14.50 13.28
C MET A 158 13.24 13.54 13.44
N GLY A 159 14.25 13.90 14.23
CA GLY A 159 15.40 13.04 14.53
C GLY A 159 16.19 12.63 13.27
N VAL A 160 16.64 11.37 13.25
CA VAL A 160 17.28 10.75 12.09
C VAL A 160 16.26 9.93 11.30
N GLY A 161 16.34 9.99 9.98
CA GLY A 161 15.40 9.37 9.07
C GLY A 161 15.98 8.20 8.25
N TRP A 162 15.07 7.39 7.73
CA TRP A 162 15.35 6.24 6.85
C TRP A 162 14.47 6.30 5.60
N ASN A 163 15.00 5.96 4.42
CA ASN A 163 14.23 5.84 3.19
C ASN A 163 13.78 4.40 2.96
N LEU A 164 12.52 4.20 2.62
CA LEU A 164 12.00 2.96 2.05
C LEU A 164 12.31 2.88 0.55
N GLY A 165 13.59 2.95 0.19
CA GLY A 165 14.05 3.01 -1.20
C GLY A 165 13.80 1.70 -1.95
N ASN A 166 13.71 1.81 -3.27
CA ASN A 166 13.39 0.77 -4.25
C ASN A 166 12.17 -0.10 -3.88
N SER A 167 11.12 0.53 -3.35
CA SER A 167 9.87 -0.10 -2.92
C SER A 167 8.69 0.53 -3.66
N LEU A 168 7.91 1.44 -3.07
CA LEU A 168 6.70 1.98 -3.70
C LEU A 168 6.97 2.84 -4.94
N GLU A 169 8.20 3.33 -5.13
CA GLU A 169 8.65 3.99 -6.35
C GLU A 169 9.10 3.04 -7.45
N ALA A 170 9.30 1.77 -7.15
CA ALA A 170 9.79 0.79 -8.12
C ALA A 170 8.83 0.69 -9.31
N ILE A 171 9.36 0.97 -10.51
CA ILE A 171 8.60 1.09 -11.74
C ILE A 171 9.33 0.38 -12.88
N ILE A 172 8.58 -0.33 -13.72
CA ILE A 172 9.10 -0.89 -14.97
C ILE A 172 8.75 0.08 -16.10
N VAL A 173 9.77 0.57 -16.78
CA VAL A 173 9.65 1.48 -17.92
C VAL A 173 10.16 0.79 -19.19
N ASN A 174 9.25 0.48 -20.11
CA ASN A 174 9.57 -0.14 -21.40
C ASN A 174 8.94 0.70 -22.52
N ASP A 175 9.77 1.35 -23.35
CA ASP A 175 9.31 2.16 -24.49
C ASP A 175 8.21 3.18 -24.15
N GLY A 176 8.31 3.84 -22.98
CA GLY A 176 7.31 4.80 -22.48
C GLY A 176 6.04 4.17 -21.90
N VAL A 177 5.97 2.84 -21.80
CA VAL A 177 4.95 2.10 -21.06
C VAL A 177 5.41 1.89 -19.63
N PHE A 178 4.61 2.36 -18.69
CA PHE A 178 4.83 2.24 -17.26
C PHE A 178 4.01 1.08 -16.69
N SER A 179 4.65 0.21 -15.92
CA SER A 179 4.03 -0.97 -15.33
C SER A 179 4.76 -1.40 -14.05
N GLY A 180 4.33 -2.53 -13.46
CA GLY A 180 4.94 -3.08 -12.26
C GLY A 180 4.18 -2.68 -11.00
N GLY A 181 4.91 -2.51 -9.92
CA GLY A 181 4.46 -2.27 -8.55
C GLY A 181 5.64 -2.39 -7.58
N GLU A 182 5.38 -2.31 -6.29
CA GLU A 182 6.41 -2.11 -5.27
C GLU A 182 7.54 -3.16 -5.22
N ASN A 183 7.37 -4.30 -5.87
CA ASN A 183 8.34 -5.39 -5.95
C ASN A 183 9.18 -5.40 -7.23
N SER A 184 9.02 -4.38 -8.09
CA SER A 184 9.59 -4.40 -9.46
C SER A 184 11.10 -4.29 -9.50
N TRP A 185 11.73 -3.75 -8.46
CA TRP A 185 13.19 -3.64 -8.35
C TRP A 185 13.79 -4.61 -7.32
N GLY A 186 13.06 -5.71 -7.01
CA GLY A 186 13.59 -6.86 -6.29
C GLY A 186 13.31 -6.91 -4.78
N ASN A 187 12.77 -5.83 -4.20
CA ASN A 187 12.30 -5.85 -2.81
C ASN A 187 10.94 -6.58 -2.70
N PRO A 188 10.63 -7.22 -1.55
CA PRO A 188 9.29 -7.70 -1.27
C PRO A 188 8.32 -6.53 -1.02
N SER A 189 7.01 -6.81 -1.01
CA SER A 189 6.03 -5.86 -0.50
C SER A 189 6.36 -5.46 0.94
N THR A 190 6.26 -4.16 1.22
CA THR A 190 6.56 -3.63 2.55
C THR A 190 5.63 -4.22 3.60
N SER A 191 6.17 -4.65 4.73
CA SER A 191 5.40 -5.21 5.83
C SER A 191 5.48 -4.32 7.07
N LYS A 192 4.45 -4.37 7.92
CA LYS A 192 4.48 -3.68 9.22
C LYS A 192 5.68 -4.11 10.07
N ALA A 193 6.02 -5.41 10.05
CA ALA A 193 7.14 -5.94 10.82
C ALA A 193 8.50 -5.31 10.44
N LEU A 194 8.70 -4.95 9.16
CA LEU A 194 9.89 -4.21 8.74
C LEU A 194 9.91 -2.82 9.38
N ILE A 195 8.80 -2.08 9.32
CA ILE A 195 8.71 -0.72 9.86
C ILE A 195 8.84 -0.73 11.39
N ASP A 196 8.28 -1.73 12.08
CA ASP A 196 8.44 -1.93 13.52
C ASP A 196 9.93 -2.09 13.90
N VAL A 197 10.71 -2.84 13.10
CA VAL A 197 12.16 -2.99 13.34
C VAL A 197 12.91 -1.69 13.03
N VAL A 198 12.55 -0.97 11.97
CA VAL A 198 13.16 0.34 11.64
C VAL A 198 12.95 1.32 12.81
N LYS A 199 11.73 1.43 13.35
CA LYS A 199 11.46 2.24 14.55
C LYS A 199 12.27 1.76 15.75
N ALA A 200 12.27 0.45 16.02
CA ALA A 200 12.98 -0.13 17.15
C ALA A 200 14.51 0.10 17.08
N ALA A 201 15.05 0.30 15.89
CA ALA A 201 16.46 0.62 15.68
C ALA A 201 16.81 2.09 15.99
N GLY A 202 15.82 2.96 16.17
CA GLY A 202 16.00 4.36 16.60
C GLY A 202 15.67 5.41 15.54
N PHE A 203 15.07 5.04 14.40
CA PHE A 203 14.61 6.02 13.41
C PHE A 203 13.24 6.60 13.80
N ASP A 204 13.12 7.92 13.77
CA ASP A 204 11.89 8.65 14.13
C ASP A 204 11.13 9.20 12.92
N ASN A 205 11.75 9.14 11.73
CA ASN A 205 11.19 9.63 10.48
C ASN A 205 11.45 8.64 9.34
N ILE A 206 10.47 8.46 8.46
CA ILE A 206 10.58 7.64 7.26
C ILE A 206 10.19 8.43 6.01
N ARG A 207 11.02 8.35 4.97
CA ARG A 207 10.69 8.80 3.62
C ARG A 207 10.24 7.59 2.82
N ILE A 208 9.07 7.68 2.22
CA ILE A 208 8.48 6.64 1.38
C ILE A 208 8.42 7.21 -0.04
N PRO A 209 9.45 6.97 -0.86
CA PRO A 209 9.39 7.26 -2.30
C PRO A 209 8.20 6.58 -2.96
N VAL A 210 7.43 7.28 -3.79
CA VAL A 210 6.29 6.69 -4.52
C VAL A 210 6.28 7.08 -6.00
N SER A 211 5.99 6.10 -6.85
CA SER A 211 5.68 6.29 -8.28
C SER A 211 4.19 6.07 -8.48
N TRP A 212 3.54 6.93 -9.25
CA TRP A 212 2.08 7.00 -9.42
C TRP A 212 1.65 6.68 -10.85
N SER A 213 2.49 7.04 -11.84
CA SER A 213 2.15 6.99 -13.26
C SER A 213 1.95 5.58 -13.82
N HIS A 214 2.38 4.55 -13.10
CA HIS A 214 2.19 3.14 -13.48
C HIS A 214 0.92 2.51 -12.88
N LYS A 215 0.16 3.26 -12.08
CA LYS A 215 -1.01 2.81 -11.30
C LYS A 215 -2.21 3.71 -11.52
N LEU A 216 -2.60 3.88 -12.78
CA LEU A 216 -3.78 4.66 -13.15
C LEU A 216 -4.96 3.74 -13.44
N ALA A 217 -6.10 4.02 -12.83
CA ALA A 217 -7.37 3.39 -13.17
C ALA A 217 -7.96 3.98 -14.47
N ASP A 218 -7.68 5.26 -14.72
CA ASP A 218 -7.99 5.95 -15.97
C ASP A 218 -6.76 6.72 -16.46
N LYS A 219 -6.17 6.25 -17.56
CA LYS A 219 -4.97 6.86 -18.14
C LYS A 219 -5.26 8.15 -18.91
N GLU A 220 -6.47 8.29 -19.47
CA GLU A 220 -6.85 9.47 -20.26
C GLU A 220 -7.07 10.68 -19.35
N ASN A 221 -7.69 10.46 -18.20
CA ASN A 221 -7.97 11.50 -17.21
C ASN A 221 -6.93 11.55 -16.08
N MET A 222 -5.86 10.76 -16.17
CA MET A 222 -4.79 10.70 -15.17
C MET A 222 -5.28 10.34 -13.75
N LEU A 223 -6.31 9.50 -13.64
CA LEU A 223 -6.89 9.09 -12.35
C LEU A 223 -6.11 7.93 -11.75
N ILE A 224 -5.60 8.15 -10.53
CA ILE A 224 -4.83 7.17 -9.77
C ILE A 224 -5.77 6.07 -9.27
N SER A 225 -5.30 4.82 -9.34
CA SER A 225 -6.00 3.67 -8.80
C SER A 225 -6.23 3.83 -7.29
N LEU A 226 -7.48 3.70 -6.85
CA LEU A 226 -7.86 3.67 -5.44
C LEU A 226 -7.11 2.57 -4.70
N LYS A 227 -6.95 1.40 -5.30
CA LYS A 227 -6.17 0.29 -4.71
C LYS A 227 -4.71 0.66 -4.48
N TRP A 228 -4.14 1.49 -5.36
CA TRP A 228 -2.79 1.98 -5.17
C TRP A 228 -2.70 3.03 -4.06
N LEU A 229 -3.64 3.97 -4.00
CA LEU A 229 -3.76 4.92 -2.89
C LEU A 229 -3.88 4.19 -1.54
N GLN A 230 -4.74 3.18 -1.45
CA GLN A 230 -4.91 2.34 -0.25
C GLN A 230 -3.64 1.56 0.10
N ARG A 231 -2.88 1.09 -0.90
CA ARG A 231 -1.61 0.39 -0.62
C ARG A 231 -0.55 1.36 -0.08
N VAL A 232 -0.46 2.58 -0.62
CA VAL A 232 0.43 3.62 -0.08
C VAL A 232 -0.01 4.00 1.34
N GLU A 233 -1.31 4.16 1.56
CA GLU A 233 -1.90 4.42 2.88
C GLU A 233 -1.54 3.36 3.90
N GLU A 234 -1.63 2.08 3.54
CA GLU A 234 -1.28 0.98 4.42
C GLU A 234 0.17 1.10 4.92
N VAL A 235 1.11 1.45 4.03
CA VAL A 235 2.53 1.62 4.40
C VAL A 235 2.77 2.90 5.21
N ILE A 236 2.07 3.99 4.91
CA ILE A 236 2.08 5.21 5.74
C ILE A 236 1.63 4.86 7.17
N ASN A 237 0.53 4.10 7.30
CA ASN A 237 -0.04 3.73 8.60
C ASN A 237 0.87 2.81 9.40
N TYR A 238 1.65 1.93 8.76
CA TYR A 238 2.67 1.15 9.48
C TYR A 238 3.67 2.05 10.22
N ALA A 239 3.99 3.22 9.69
CA ALA A 239 4.91 4.17 10.31
C ALA A 239 4.22 5.09 11.32
N LEU A 240 3.02 5.60 11.01
CA LEU A 240 2.26 6.44 11.94
C LEU A 240 1.84 5.68 13.21
N ASP A 241 1.49 4.39 13.08
CA ASP A 241 1.22 3.50 14.23
C ASP A 241 2.46 3.30 15.14
N ASN A 242 3.65 3.60 14.62
CA ASN A 242 4.93 3.55 15.33
C ASN A 242 5.39 4.94 15.84
N ASP A 243 4.51 5.95 15.84
CA ASP A 243 4.85 7.32 16.20
C ASP A 243 6.08 7.84 15.42
N MET A 244 6.10 7.57 14.11
CA MET A 244 7.09 8.13 13.19
C MET A 244 6.50 9.31 12.42
N TYR A 245 7.37 10.25 12.04
CA TYR A 245 7.09 11.16 10.94
C TYR A 245 7.18 10.42 9.61
N VAL A 246 6.33 10.79 8.65
CA VAL A 246 6.26 10.14 7.34
C VAL A 246 6.32 11.22 6.27
N MET A 247 7.17 11.02 5.27
CA MET A 247 7.21 11.86 4.07
C MET A 247 6.96 11.01 2.83
N ILE A 248 5.90 11.32 2.08
CA ILE A 248 5.65 10.72 0.75
C ILE A 248 5.93 11.73 -0.35
N ASN A 249 6.25 11.25 -1.55
CA ASN A 249 6.54 12.13 -2.66
C ASN A 249 5.96 11.64 -4.00
N MET A 250 6.25 12.42 -5.04
CA MET A 250 6.32 11.92 -6.39
C MET A 250 7.78 11.72 -6.74
N HIS A 251 8.21 10.46 -6.86
CA HIS A 251 9.62 10.13 -7.05
C HIS A 251 10.08 10.40 -8.49
N TRP A 252 11.03 9.64 -9.03
CA TRP A 252 11.40 9.72 -10.44
C TRP A 252 10.20 9.45 -11.37
N ASP A 253 9.34 8.49 -11.01
CA ASP A 253 8.05 8.19 -11.65
C ASP A 253 8.11 8.01 -13.18
N GLY A 254 9.23 7.51 -13.70
CA GLY A 254 9.46 7.34 -15.14
C GLY A 254 10.11 8.55 -15.83
N GLY A 255 10.57 9.55 -15.07
CA GLY A 255 11.34 10.69 -15.56
C GLY A 255 10.51 11.70 -16.34
N TRP A 256 9.18 11.69 -16.20
CA TRP A 256 8.33 12.55 -17.02
C TRP A 256 8.49 14.05 -16.70
N LEU A 257 8.91 14.39 -15.47
CA LEU A 257 9.26 15.76 -15.05
C LEU A 257 10.65 16.23 -15.53
N ASN A 258 11.51 15.34 -16.05
CA ASN A 258 12.91 15.64 -16.35
C ASN A 258 13.13 16.40 -17.68
N LYS A 259 12.24 17.34 -17.98
CA LYS A 259 12.30 18.25 -19.13
C LYS A 259 11.87 19.67 -18.73
N PRO A 260 12.57 20.32 -17.77
CA PRO A 260 12.20 21.63 -17.26
C PRO A 260 12.54 22.75 -18.27
N VAL A 261 11.79 22.81 -19.37
CA VAL A 261 11.90 23.84 -20.41
C VAL A 261 10.55 24.51 -20.62
N TYR A 262 10.52 25.78 -21.01
CA TYR A 262 9.29 26.56 -21.15
C TYR A 262 8.30 25.88 -22.11
N SER A 263 8.81 25.25 -23.18
CA SER A 263 7.99 24.50 -24.13
C SER A 263 7.23 23.29 -23.55
N LYS A 264 7.62 22.82 -22.36
CA LYS A 264 7.00 21.71 -21.63
C LYS A 264 6.35 22.12 -20.31
N GLN A 265 6.61 23.34 -19.85
CA GLN A 265 6.21 23.81 -18.53
C GLN A 265 4.71 23.67 -18.27
N GLU A 266 3.84 24.06 -19.21
CA GLU A 266 2.39 23.99 -19.05
C GLU A 266 1.90 22.53 -18.92
N GLU A 267 2.35 21.65 -19.82
CA GLU A 267 2.03 20.22 -19.84
C GLU A 267 2.45 19.53 -18.53
N LEU A 268 3.68 19.82 -18.07
CA LEU A 268 4.25 19.20 -16.88
C LEU A 268 3.60 19.71 -15.59
N ASN A 269 3.34 21.02 -15.49
CA ASN A 269 2.61 21.58 -14.35
C ASN A 269 1.18 21.05 -14.26
N HIS A 270 0.48 20.95 -15.40
CA HIS A 270 -0.87 20.41 -15.42
C HIS A 270 -0.90 18.97 -14.88
N ARG A 271 -0.02 18.10 -15.38
CA ARG A 271 0.07 16.72 -14.89
C ARG A 271 0.45 16.64 -13.40
N LEU A 272 1.39 17.48 -12.95
CA LEU A 272 1.80 17.53 -11.55
C LEU A 272 0.63 17.94 -10.64
N ALA A 273 -0.11 18.99 -11.01
CA ALA A 273 -1.30 19.43 -10.28
C ALA A 273 -2.37 18.34 -10.22
N THR A 274 -2.69 17.71 -11.36
CA THR A 274 -3.72 16.66 -11.42
C THR A 274 -3.42 15.48 -10.49
N TYR A 275 -2.17 15.04 -10.41
CA TYR A 275 -1.80 13.99 -9.46
C TYR A 275 -1.82 14.47 -8.01
N TRP A 276 -1.25 15.65 -7.72
CA TRP A 276 -1.19 16.14 -6.35
C TRP A 276 -2.55 16.50 -5.76
N GLU A 277 -3.52 16.97 -6.54
CA GLU A 277 -4.88 17.19 -6.08
C GLU A 277 -5.53 15.88 -5.58
N GLN A 278 -5.36 14.79 -6.33
CA GLN A 278 -5.87 13.46 -5.95
C GLN A 278 -5.19 12.92 -4.69
N ILE A 279 -3.84 12.95 -4.67
CA ILE A 279 -3.03 12.47 -3.55
C ILE A 279 -3.35 13.28 -2.30
N ALA A 280 -3.35 14.61 -2.41
CA ALA A 280 -3.63 15.50 -1.28
C ALA A 280 -5.04 15.28 -0.75
N ALA A 281 -6.06 15.21 -1.62
CA ALA A 281 -7.43 14.96 -1.18
C ALA A 281 -7.60 13.61 -0.47
N TYR A 282 -6.92 12.56 -0.95
CA TYR A 282 -6.99 11.23 -0.35
C TYR A 282 -6.37 11.20 1.05
N PHE A 283 -5.19 11.79 1.21
CA PHE A 283 -4.47 11.84 2.49
C PHE A 283 -4.80 13.09 3.33
N ARG A 284 -5.89 13.79 3.02
CA ARG A 284 -6.20 15.11 3.60
C ARG A 284 -6.38 15.06 5.11
N ASP A 285 -6.92 13.98 5.65
CA ASP A 285 -7.33 13.92 7.05
C ASP A 285 -6.24 13.44 8.02
N TYR A 286 -5.04 13.14 7.52
CA TYR A 286 -3.88 12.81 8.36
C TYR A 286 -3.36 14.03 9.11
N ASP A 287 -2.82 13.82 10.31
CA ASP A 287 -2.22 14.87 11.14
C ASP A 287 -0.88 15.40 10.58
N ASP A 288 -0.21 16.29 11.33
CA ASP A 288 1.03 16.96 10.91
C ASP A 288 2.27 16.05 10.84
N ARG A 289 2.18 14.78 11.24
CA ARG A 289 3.27 13.80 11.11
C ARG A 289 3.42 13.32 9.67
N LEU A 290 2.39 13.46 8.83
CA LEU A 290 2.48 13.17 7.40
C LEU A 290 2.82 14.44 6.60
N LEU A 291 3.96 14.41 5.93
CA LEU A 291 4.49 15.45 5.06
C LEU A 291 4.37 15.03 3.59
N PHE A 292 4.19 16.02 2.71
CA PHE A 292 4.22 15.81 1.26
C PHE A 292 5.45 16.48 0.66
N ALA A 293 6.23 15.74 -0.13
CA ALA A 293 7.34 16.25 -0.93
C ALA A 293 6.96 16.29 -2.41
N GLY A 294 6.93 17.47 -3.02
CA GLY A 294 6.30 17.68 -4.33
C GLY A 294 6.91 16.87 -5.47
N THR A 295 8.22 16.72 -5.48
CA THR A 295 9.01 16.04 -6.53
C THR A 295 10.20 15.29 -5.91
N ASN A 296 11.11 14.77 -6.74
CA ASN A 296 12.38 14.18 -6.32
C ASN A 296 13.57 14.96 -6.89
N GLU A 297 14.24 14.40 -7.91
CA GLU A 297 15.44 14.99 -8.52
C GLU A 297 15.10 15.53 -9.90
N VAL A 298 14.43 16.68 -9.97
CA VAL A 298 14.13 17.32 -11.27
C VAL A 298 15.42 17.83 -11.88
N LEU A 299 15.77 17.32 -13.06
CA LEU A 299 16.82 17.85 -13.93
C LEU A 299 16.40 17.76 -15.40
N PHE A 300 17.14 18.36 -16.32
CA PHE A 300 17.01 18.04 -17.74
C PHE A 300 17.72 16.72 -18.02
N GLU A 301 16.98 15.66 -18.35
CA GLU A 301 17.52 14.31 -18.55
C GLU A 301 18.74 14.30 -19.51
N GLY A 302 19.87 13.78 -19.02
CA GLY A 302 21.13 13.74 -19.78
C GLY A 302 22.01 15.00 -19.67
N ASP A 303 21.55 16.06 -19.00
CA ASP A 303 22.35 17.24 -18.66
C ASP A 303 22.52 17.38 -17.14
N PHE A 304 23.70 16.95 -16.66
CA PHE A 304 24.12 17.02 -15.27
C PHE A 304 24.99 18.24 -14.96
N GLY A 305 25.07 19.20 -15.90
CA GLY A 305 25.83 20.43 -15.73
C GLY A 305 25.12 21.49 -14.88
N THR A 306 25.70 22.68 -14.83
CA THR A 306 25.05 23.85 -14.23
C THR A 306 23.75 24.16 -14.98
N PRO A 307 22.59 24.25 -14.29
CA PRO A 307 21.32 24.50 -14.96
C PRO A 307 21.28 25.87 -15.61
N THR A 308 20.52 25.97 -16.70
CA THR A 308 20.18 27.26 -17.31
C THR A 308 19.15 28.02 -16.46
N ALA A 309 18.99 29.32 -16.69
CA ALA A 309 17.92 30.09 -16.04
C ALA A 309 16.53 29.53 -16.38
N GLU A 310 16.32 29.04 -17.60
CA GLU A 310 15.07 28.38 -18.00
C GLU A 310 14.81 27.11 -17.17
N TYR A 311 15.83 26.30 -16.94
CA TYR A 311 15.71 25.07 -16.14
C TYR A 311 15.31 25.38 -14.71
N LEU A 312 15.91 26.42 -14.11
CA LEU A 312 15.59 26.88 -12.76
C LEU A 312 14.18 27.47 -12.68
N ASP A 313 13.80 28.35 -13.62
CA ASP A 313 12.47 28.96 -13.65
C ASP A 313 11.36 27.91 -13.73
N VAL A 314 11.52 26.93 -14.63
CA VAL A 314 10.51 25.88 -14.83
C VAL A 314 10.48 24.93 -13.63
N GLN A 315 11.63 24.57 -13.05
CA GLN A 315 11.67 23.75 -11.85
C GLN A 315 11.03 24.44 -10.63
N ASN A 316 11.29 25.74 -10.42
CA ASN A 316 10.60 26.50 -9.38
C ASN A 316 9.09 26.57 -9.61
N SER A 317 8.63 26.60 -10.87
CA SER A 317 7.20 26.55 -11.17
C SER A 317 6.55 25.23 -10.74
N PHE A 318 7.28 24.11 -10.79
CA PHE A 318 6.79 22.82 -10.29
C PHE A 318 6.57 22.85 -8.77
N ASN A 319 7.50 23.46 -8.01
CA ASN A 319 7.35 23.65 -6.57
C ASN A 319 6.11 24.49 -6.23
N GLN A 320 5.90 25.61 -6.95
CA GLN A 320 4.72 26.44 -6.75
C GLN A 320 3.42 25.70 -7.09
N THR A 321 3.39 24.97 -8.21
CA THR A 321 2.23 24.18 -8.63
C THR A 321 1.87 23.12 -7.59
N PHE A 322 2.87 22.42 -7.05
CA PHE A 322 2.66 21.46 -5.98
C PHE A 322 2.04 22.11 -4.73
N VAL A 323 2.60 23.22 -4.23
CA VAL A 323 2.06 23.93 -3.06
C VAL A 323 0.61 24.36 -3.33
N ASN A 324 0.36 24.98 -4.50
CA ASN A 324 -0.98 25.40 -4.88
C ASN A 324 -1.98 24.24 -4.93
N ALA A 325 -1.61 23.11 -5.56
CA ALA A 325 -2.45 21.92 -5.68
C ALA A 325 -2.82 21.34 -4.32
N VAL A 326 -1.86 21.22 -3.40
CA VAL A 326 -2.13 20.72 -2.05
C VAL A 326 -3.03 21.68 -1.27
N ARG A 327 -2.70 22.98 -1.24
CA ARG A 327 -3.48 23.99 -0.50
C ARG A 327 -4.90 24.16 -1.05
N ALA A 328 -5.10 23.96 -2.35
CA ALA A 328 -6.43 24.01 -2.98
C ALA A 328 -7.40 22.94 -2.46
N THR A 329 -6.90 21.87 -1.83
CA THR A 329 -7.76 20.82 -1.25
C THR A 329 -8.35 21.16 0.13
N GLY A 330 -7.84 22.19 0.79
CA GLY A 330 -8.30 22.65 2.11
C GLY A 330 -8.13 21.63 3.24
N GLY A 331 -9.01 21.64 4.24
CA GLY A 331 -8.91 20.74 5.40
C GLY A 331 -7.57 20.87 6.14
N ARG A 332 -6.98 19.75 6.58
CA ARG A 332 -5.65 19.76 7.21
C ARG A 332 -4.52 20.03 6.23
N ASN A 333 -4.74 19.85 4.93
CA ASN A 333 -3.76 20.24 3.91
C ASN A 333 -3.57 21.75 3.83
N THR A 334 -4.42 22.59 4.43
CA THR A 334 -4.10 24.01 4.64
C THR A 334 -2.90 24.21 5.56
N TYR A 335 -2.72 23.34 6.56
CA TYR A 335 -1.70 23.47 7.60
C TYR A 335 -0.55 22.46 7.49
N ARG A 336 -0.69 21.44 6.64
CA ARG A 336 0.32 20.38 6.45
C ARG A 336 1.67 20.97 6.06
N HIS A 337 2.73 20.43 6.65
CA HIS A 337 4.08 20.78 6.25
C HIS A 337 4.40 20.16 4.88
N LEU A 338 4.83 21.01 3.94
CA LEU A 338 5.16 20.60 2.58
C LEU A 338 6.67 20.72 2.35
N VAL A 339 7.19 19.91 1.45
CA VAL A 339 8.62 19.81 1.16
C VAL A 339 8.84 20.05 -0.32
N VAL A 340 9.68 21.04 -0.65
CA VAL A 340 9.94 21.50 -2.01
C VAL A 340 11.41 21.34 -2.35
N GLN A 341 11.70 20.93 -3.58
CA GLN A 341 13.03 20.45 -3.93
C GLN A 341 13.85 21.57 -4.57
N GLY A 342 15.16 21.57 -4.31
CA GLY A 342 16.10 22.29 -5.16
C GLY A 342 16.26 21.60 -6.52
N TYR A 343 16.73 22.33 -7.54
CA TYR A 343 17.05 21.74 -8.84
C TYR A 343 18.09 20.62 -8.68
N ASN A 344 17.79 19.44 -9.23
CA ASN A 344 18.55 18.20 -9.06
C ASN A 344 18.84 17.83 -7.59
N THR A 345 18.07 18.37 -6.63
CA THR A 345 18.31 18.31 -5.18
C THR A 345 19.75 18.70 -4.77
N ASN A 346 20.45 19.46 -5.61
CA ASN A 346 21.86 19.75 -5.44
C ASN A 346 22.04 21.03 -4.62
N PHE A 347 22.96 21.03 -3.65
CA PHE A 347 23.18 22.17 -2.75
C PHE A 347 23.53 23.47 -3.50
N THR A 348 24.45 23.39 -4.46
CA THR A 348 24.92 24.57 -5.21
C THR A 348 23.82 25.14 -6.10
N HIS A 349 23.06 24.28 -6.79
CA HIS A 349 21.96 24.73 -7.63
C HIS A 349 20.81 25.31 -6.80
N THR A 350 20.56 24.74 -5.61
CA THR A 350 19.57 25.24 -4.66
C THR A 350 19.93 26.65 -4.19
N ILE A 351 21.15 26.87 -3.68
CA ILE A 351 21.61 28.19 -3.22
C ILE A 351 21.52 29.25 -4.31
N ASN A 352 21.83 28.89 -5.56
CA ASN A 352 21.94 29.85 -6.65
C ASN A 352 20.63 30.13 -7.40
N GLY A 353 19.63 29.25 -7.29
CA GLY A 353 18.50 29.25 -8.22
C GLY A 353 17.14 28.90 -7.61
N PHE A 354 17.08 28.45 -6.36
CA PHE A 354 15.81 28.12 -5.73
C PHE A 354 15.03 29.37 -5.33
N VAL A 355 13.71 29.35 -5.57
CA VAL A 355 12.76 30.37 -5.13
C VAL A 355 11.73 29.71 -4.24
N MET A 356 11.60 30.18 -2.99
CA MET A 356 10.55 29.71 -2.08
C MET A 356 9.17 29.96 -2.70
N PRO A 357 8.31 28.95 -2.80
CA PRO A 357 6.92 29.16 -3.23
C PRO A 357 6.18 30.13 -2.32
N GLU A 358 5.26 30.87 -2.92
CA GLU A 358 4.23 31.57 -2.17
C GLU A 358 3.29 30.55 -1.52
N ASP A 359 3.03 30.71 -0.24
CA ASP A 359 2.08 29.92 0.53
C ASP A 359 1.25 30.86 1.39
N ALA A 360 -0.06 30.62 1.46
CA ALA A 360 -0.97 31.39 2.31
C ALA A 360 -0.81 31.01 3.79
N THR A 361 -0.23 29.85 4.07
CA THR A 361 0.05 29.38 5.42
C THR A 361 1.52 29.60 5.76
N ASP A 362 1.77 30.57 6.65
CA ASP A 362 3.12 30.96 7.02
C ASP A 362 3.94 29.80 7.63
N ASN A 363 5.21 29.71 7.22
CA ASN A 363 6.23 28.85 7.83
C ASN A 363 5.88 27.35 7.85
N ARG A 364 5.18 26.85 6.82
CA ARG A 364 4.83 25.42 6.64
C ARG A 364 5.57 24.73 5.48
N LEU A 365 6.69 25.28 5.04
CA LEU A 365 7.51 24.72 3.96
C LEU A 365 8.91 24.29 4.44
N PHE A 366 9.41 23.19 3.90
CA PHE A 366 10.78 22.71 3.98
C PHE A 366 11.43 22.77 2.59
N ILE A 367 12.75 22.95 2.52
CA ILE A 367 13.53 22.67 1.32
C ILE A 367 14.19 21.29 1.44
N GLU A 368 14.13 20.49 0.39
CA GLU A 368 14.80 19.19 0.28
C GLU A 368 15.96 19.24 -0.71
N THR A 369 17.08 18.64 -0.27
CA THR A 369 18.30 18.42 -1.05
C THR A 369 18.87 17.03 -0.74
N HIS A 370 19.66 16.45 -1.63
CA HIS A 370 20.32 15.16 -1.46
C HIS A 370 21.85 15.34 -1.48
N PHE A 371 22.58 14.40 -0.89
CA PHE A 371 24.04 14.50 -0.78
C PHE A 371 24.74 13.15 -0.98
N TYR A 372 25.40 13.02 -2.13
CA TYR A 372 26.19 11.85 -2.51
C TYR A 372 27.63 12.23 -2.88
N ASP A 373 28.15 13.37 -2.40
CA ASP A 373 29.54 13.75 -2.68
C ASP A 373 30.51 12.97 -1.76
N PRO A 374 31.65 12.46 -2.28
CA PRO A 374 32.03 12.43 -3.68
C PRO A 374 31.41 11.23 -4.41
N TRP A 375 30.88 11.47 -5.60
CA TRP A 375 30.18 10.48 -6.43
C TRP A 375 30.99 9.19 -6.65
N GLU A 376 32.30 9.30 -6.82
CA GLU A 376 33.20 8.16 -7.05
C GLU A 376 33.26 7.20 -5.87
N PHE A 377 33.08 7.69 -4.64
CA PHE A 377 33.03 6.86 -3.44
C PHE A 377 31.62 6.32 -3.20
N THR A 378 30.62 7.19 -3.27
CA THR A 378 29.26 6.92 -2.77
C THR A 378 28.45 6.01 -3.70
N ILE A 379 28.16 6.43 -4.93
CA ILE A 379 27.15 5.78 -5.78
C ILE A 379 27.65 5.33 -7.14
N LYS A 380 28.87 5.70 -7.55
CA LYS A 380 29.48 5.20 -8.78
C LYS A 380 29.67 3.67 -8.70
N THR A 381 29.07 2.93 -9.63
CA THR A 381 29.12 1.45 -9.66
C THR A 381 30.13 0.89 -10.65
N ASP A 382 30.43 1.63 -11.73
CA ASP A 382 31.41 1.26 -12.75
C ASP A 382 32.82 1.72 -12.36
N LYS A 383 33.85 1.00 -12.80
CA LYS A 383 35.25 1.41 -12.55
C LYS A 383 35.70 2.49 -13.56
N PRO A 384 36.58 3.43 -13.17
CA PRO A 384 37.20 3.56 -11.84
C PRO A 384 36.24 4.21 -10.82
N PHE A 385 36.19 3.66 -9.62
CA PHE A 385 35.52 4.21 -8.42
C PHE A 385 36.52 4.22 -7.27
N ASN A 386 36.24 4.97 -6.20
CA ASN A 386 37.03 4.96 -4.98
C ASN A 386 36.40 4.05 -3.93
N THR A 387 37.23 3.38 -3.14
CA THR A 387 36.79 2.43 -2.11
C THR A 387 36.90 2.98 -0.70
N GLN A 388 37.62 4.09 -0.49
CA GLN A 388 37.89 4.66 0.82
C GLN A 388 37.49 6.14 0.88
N TRP A 389 37.31 6.67 2.09
CA TRP A 389 36.93 8.07 2.32
C TRP A 389 37.44 8.59 3.66
N GLY A 390 37.79 9.87 3.68
CA GLY A 390 38.08 10.63 4.90
C GLY A 390 39.51 10.53 5.40
N ALA A 391 39.81 11.34 6.42
CA ALA A 391 41.12 11.43 7.06
C ALA A 391 41.70 10.08 7.53
N PRO A 392 40.91 9.11 8.06
CA PRO A 392 41.44 7.78 8.40
C PRO A 392 42.03 7.02 7.21
N ALA A 393 41.61 7.34 5.99
CA ALA A 393 42.08 6.75 4.74
C ALA A 393 43.01 7.68 3.93
N ALA A 394 43.52 8.75 4.53
CA ALA A 394 44.38 9.71 3.84
C ALA A 394 45.60 9.04 3.20
N GLY A 395 45.81 9.30 1.91
CA GLY A 395 46.86 8.65 1.10
C GLY A 395 46.50 7.27 0.55
N GLY A 396 45.30 6.77 0.84
CA GLY A 396 44.71 5.55 0.27
C GLY A 396 43.91 5.80 -1.01
N ASP A 397 42.97 4.90 -1.29
CA ASP A 397 42.07 4.97 -2.45
C ASP A 397 40.85 5.89 -2.18
N VAL A 398 41.15 7.16 -1.97
CA VAL A 398 40.17 8.23 -1.73
C VAL A 398 39.98 9.09 -2.97
N SER A 399 38.80 9.68 -3.10
CA SER A 399 38.55 10.73 -4.10
C SER A 399 39.41 11.96 -3.82
N ASN A 400 39.84 12.67 -4.86
CA ASN A 400 40.65 13.90 -4.72
C ASN A 400 39.84 15.13 -4.27
N TRP A 401 38.53 14.96 -4.06
CA TRP A 401 37.57 15.96 -3.62
C TRP A 401 36.54 15.30 -2.68
N GLY A 402 35.57 16.07 -2.15
CA GLY A 402 34.46 15.52 -1.37
C GLY A 402 34.83 14.97 0.02
N GLN A 403 36.00 15.32 0.56
CA GLN A 403 36.40 14.91 1.92
C GLN A 403 35.78 15.84 2.99
N GLU A 404 36.15 15.70 4.26
CA GLU A 404 35.53 16.41 5.40
C GLU A 404 35.37 17.91 5.19
N ALA A 405 36.41 18.59 4.70
CA ALA A 405 36.36 20.04 4.46
C ALA A 405 35.31 20.45 3.41
N HIS A 406 35.04 19.60 2.42
CA HIS A 406 33.98 19.82 1.43
C HIS A 406 32.60 19.65 2.06
N VAL A 407 32.42 18.60 2.87
CA VAL A 407 31.18 18.38 3.63
C VAL A 407 30.92 19.58 4.54
N ASP A 408 31.89 19.97 5.38
CA ASP A 408 31.74 21.09 6.30
C ASP A 408 31.38 22.40 5.57
N ALA A 409 32.07 22.72 4.47
CA ALA A 409 31.80 23.94 3.71
C ALA A 409 30.43 23.93 3.02
N SER A 410 30.03 22.79 2.45
CA SER A 410 28.76 22.65 1.74
C SER A 410 27.58 22.75 2.71
N PHE A 411 27.65 22.06 3.84
CA PHE A 411 26.62 22.06 4.87
C PHE A 411 26.55 23.39 5.64
N ALA A 412 27.68 24.07 5.86
CA ALA A 412 27.68 25.42 6.42
C ALA A 412 27.03 26.44 5.47
N SER A 413 27.22 26.28 4.16
CA SER A 413 26.60 27.15 3.16
C SER A 413 25.08 26.98 3.14
N MET A 414 24.57 25.74 3.16
CA MET A 414 23.13 25.47 3.27
C MET A 414 22.53 26.04 4.56
N LYS A 415 23.22 25.85 5.69
CA LYS A 415 22.80 26.41 6.98
C LYS A 415 22.68 27.93 6.92
N SER A 416 23.73 28.60 6.45
CA SER A 416 23.77 30.07 6.38
C SER A 416 22.73 30.64 5.41
N GLU A 417 22.44 29.92 4.32
CA GLU A 417 21.52 30.42 3.29
C GLU A 417 20.05 30.22 3.68
N PHE A 418 19.73 29.16 4.43
CA PHE A 418 18.35 28.78 4.72
C PHE A 418 18.04 28.68 6.21
N VAL A 419 18.71 27.81 6.95
CA VAL A 419 18.40 27.53 8.36
C VAL A 419 18.55 28.77 9.24
N ASP A 420 19.62 29.55 9.06
CA ASP A 420 19.86 30.80 9.78
C ASP A 420 18.88 31.92 9.41
N LYS A 421 18.10 31.73 8.34
CA LYS A 421 17.02 32.61 7.90
C LYS A 421 15.63 32.08 8.27
N GLY A 422 15.55 31.02 9.07
CA GLY A 422 14.29 30.44 9.54
C GLY A 422 13.67 29.39 8.60
N ILE A 423 14.38 28.95 7.56
CA ILE A 423 13.87 28.00 6.56
C ILE A 423 14.34 26.58 6.92
N ALA A 424 13.40 25.66 7.06
CA ALA A 424 13.70 24.27 7.42
C ALA A 424 14.30 23.49 6.25
N LEU A 425 15.29 22.63 6.53
CA LEU A 425 15.97 21.80 5.54
C LEU A 425 15.84 20.31 5.84
N ILE A 426 15.62 19.52 4.79
CA ILE A 426 15.72 18.06 4.80
C ILE A 426 16.88 17.65 3.89
N LEU A 427 17.78 16.83 4.43
CA LEU A 427 18.71 16.05 3.61
C LEU A 427 18.01 14.74 3.26
N GLY A 428 17.26 14.74 2.16
CA GLY A 428 16.28 13.69 1.81
C GLY A 428 16.92 12.34 1.48
N GLU A 429 18.16 12.36 1.02
CA GLU A 429 18.92 11.16 0.71
C GLU A 429 20.43 11.36 0.89
N TYR A 430 21.07 10.35 1.48
CA TYR A 430 22.52 10.12 1.44
C TYR A 430 22.78 8.65 1.77
N SER A 431 23.78 8.04 1.13
CA SER A 431 24.42 6.80 1.57
C SER A 431 25.62 6.48 0.69
N PRO A 432 26.67 5.83 1.22
CA PRO A 432 27.68 5.18 0.39
C PRO A 432 27.30 3.72 0.13
N THR A 433 27.39 3.33 -1.13
CA THR A 433 27.17 1.96 -1.59
C THR A 433 28.13 0.96 -0.93
N HIS A 434 27.64 -0.23 -0.61
CA HIS A 434 28.40 -1.30 0.01
C HIS A 434 28.97 -2.23 -1.06
N ARG A 435 30.29 -2.13 -1.26
CA ARG A 435 31.03 -2.89 -2.27
C ARG A 435 31.46 -4.25 -1.72
N THR A 436 30.50 -5.17 -1.56
CA THR A 436 30.72 -6.52 -0.99
C THR A 436 31.55 -7.44 -1.88
N ASP A 437 31.78 -7.09 -3.16
CA ASP A 437 32.71 -7.81 -4.04
C ASP A 437 34.20 -7.56 -3.71
N LEU A 438 34.51 -6.57 -2.88
CA LEU A 438 35.86 -6.39 -2.37
C LEU A 438 36.23 -7.52 -1.41
N ILE A 439 37.52 -7.85 -1.33
CA ILE A 439 38.03 -8.89 -0.44
C ILE A 439 39.21 -8.40 0.40
N GLY A 440 39.45 -9.05 1.54
CA GLY A 440 40.62 -8.82 2.38
C GLY A 440 40.71 -7.40 2.94
N GLU A 441 41.90 -6.81 2.86
CA GLU A 441 42.19 -5.48 3.39
C GLU A 441 41.35 -4.38 2.70
N ALA A 442 41.18 -4.45 1.38
CA ALA A 442 40.37 -3.48 0.65
C ALA A 442 38.91 -3.45 1.14
N TYR A 443 38.32 -4.60 1.42
CA TYR A 443 36.97 -4.69 1.98
C TYR A 443 36.90 -4.15 3.42
N THR A 444 37.92 -4.44 4.23
CA THR A 444 38.00 -3.95 5.62
C THR A 444 38.08 -2.42 5.65
N LEU A 445 38.95 -1.83 4.82
CA LEU A 445 39.10 -0.37 4.70
C LEU A 445 37.85 0.28 4.11
N HIS A 446 37.19 -0.37 3.15
CA HIS A 446 35.94 0.13 2.57
C HIS A 446 34.81 0.17 3.61
N GLN A 447 34.62 -0.89 4.40
CA GLN A 447 33.64 -0.90 5.48
C GLN A 447 33.90 0.21 6.51
N ALA A 448 35.17 0.36 6.96
CA ALA A 448 35.54 1.42 7.88
C ALA A 448 35.28 2.82 7.30
N SER A 449 35.57 3.01 6.02
CA SER A 449 35.32 4.26 5.30
C SER A 449 33.83 4.57 5.18
N ARG A 450 32.98 3.57 4.90
CA ARG A 450 31.52 3.74 4.86
C ARG A 450 30.98 4.18 6.21
N VAL A 451 31.35 3.49 7.29
CA VAL A 451 30.93 3.84 8.66
C VAL A 451 31.35 5.26 9.01
N TYR A 452 32.60 5.63 8.71
CA TYR A 452 33.12 6.97 8.98
C TYR A 452 32.40 8.05 8.15
N TYR A 453 32.17 7.83 6.85
CA TYR A 453 31.40 8.73 5.99
C TYR A 453 29.98 8.94 6.49
N ILE A 454 29.26 7.85 6.79
CA ILE A 454 27.88 7.90 7.26
C ILE A 454 27.82 8.73 8.54
N GLU A 455 28.64 8.41 9.55
CA GLU A 455 28.66 9.15 10.81
C GLU A 455 28.99 10.64 10.61
N TYR A 456 29.96 10.94 9.74
CA TYR A 456 30.38 12.31 9.47
C TYR A 456 29.27 13.14 8.81
N VAL A 457 28.65 12.61 7.75
CA VAL A 457 27.58 13.30 7.01
C VAL A 457 26.31 13.43 7.84
N THR A 458 25.89 12.39 8.56
CA THR A 458 24.74 12.47 9.48
C THR A 458 24.97 13.57 10.52
N ARG A 459 26.17 13.62 11.12
CA ARG A 459 26.50 14.61 12.15
C ARG A 459 26.60 16.03 11.58
N ALA A 460 27.16 16.18 10.37
CA ALA A 460 27.21 17.47 9.69
C ALA A 460 25.81 17.99 9.38
N ALA A 461 24.91 17.14 8.87
CA ALA A 461 23.50 17.48 8.63
C ALA A 461 22.82 17.99 9.89
N LEU A 462 22.90 17.23 10.99
CA LEU A 462 22.28 17.59 12.27
C LEU A 462 22.83 18.91 12.83
N LYS A 463 24.16 19.10 12.81
CA LYS A 463 24.80 20.36 13.25
C LYS A 463 24.41 21.55 12.39
N SER A 464 24.07 21.32 11.13
CA SER A 464 23.55 22.34 10.22
C SER A 464 22.04 22.57 10.33
N GLY A 465 21.35 21.88 11.23
CA GLY A 465 19.90 22.00 11.41
C GLY A 465 19.07 21.33 10.29
N MET A 466 19.67 20.39 9.56
CA MET A 466 19.00 19.59 8.54
C MET A 466 18.49 18.29 9.16
N VAL A 467 17.40 17.74 8.63
CA VAL A 467 16.91 16.39 8.97
C VAL A 467 17.57 15.37 8.01
N PRO A 468 18.52 14.52 8.46
CA PRO A 468 19.18 13.54 7.59
C PRO A 468 18.34 12.29 7.40
N MET A 469 18.16 11.86 6.14
CA MET A 469 17.42 10.65 5.79
C MET A 469 18.31 9.69 4.99
N TYR A 470 18.70 8.57 5.62
CA TYR A 470 19.60 7.60 5.01
C TYR A 470 18.91 6.87 3.85
N TRP A 471 19.58 6.71 2.71
CA TRP A 471 19.07 5.95 1.57
C TRP A 471 19.32 4.45 1.72
N ASP A 472 18.28 3.70 2.07
CA ASP A 472 18.29 2.23 2.10
C ASP A 472 17.52 1.72 0.88
N ASN A 473 18.21 1.08 -0.06
CA ASN A 473 17.60 0.53 -1.27
C ASN A 473 17.11 -0.93 -1.13
N GLY A 474 17.22 -1.52 0.07
CA GLY A 474 16.83 -2.90 0.37
C GLY A 474 17.74 -3.98 -0.19
N HIS A 475 18.75 -3.62 -0.98
CA HIS A 475 19.74 -4.55 -1.50
C HIS A 475 20.92 -4.69 -0.53
N ALA A 476 21.15 -5.91 -0.03
CA ALA A 476 22.29 -6.25 0.82
C ALA A 476 23.51 -6.79 0.04
N GLY A 477 23.38 -6.93 -1.29
CA GLY A 477 24.45 -7.41 -2.17
C GLY A 477 25.43 -6.32 -2.57
N ASN A 478 26.26 -6.61 -3.58
CA ASN A 478 27.26 -5.66 -4.05
C ASN A 478 26.60 -4.41 -4.63
N ASN A 479 27.11 -3.25 -4.24
CA ASN A 479 26.55 -1.93 -4.48
C ASN A 479 25.16 -1.69 -3.82
N GLY A 480 24.84 -2.45 -2.77
CA GLY A 480 23.67 -2.25 -1.93
C GLY A 480 23.83 -1.10 -0.93
N SER A 481 22.74 -0.67 -0.30
CA SER A 481 22.78 0.24 0.85
C SER A 481 21.90 -0.20 2.00
N ALA A 482 21.39 -1.44 1.98
CA ALA A 482 20.46 -1.95 2.98
C ALA A 482 21.07 -1.98 4.40
N ILE A 483 20.35 -1.40 5.35
CA ILE A 483 20.55 -1.64 6.79
C ILE A 483 19.73 -2.85 7.23
N PHE A 484 18.53 -3.02 6.68
CA PHE A 484 17.63 -4.12 7.03
C PHE A 484 17.32 -5.02 5.84
N ASN A 485 17.30 -6.33 6.07
CA ASN A 485 16.73 -7.28 5.14
C ASN A 485 15.22 -7.06 5.05
N ARG A 486 14.70 -6.72 3.87
CA ARG A 486 13.30 -6.35 3.67
C ARG A 486 12.29 -7.49 3.91
N SER A 487 12.72 -8.75 3.83
CA SER A 487 11.84 -9.92 4.03
C SER A 487 11.80 -10.38 5.49
N SER A 488 12.94 -10.40 6.18
CA SER A 488 13.03 -10.89 7.56
C SER A 488 13.02 -9.80 8.62
N GLY A 489 13.30 -8.55 8.25
CA GLY A 489 13.59 -7.46 9.19
C GLY A 489 14.96 -7.58 9.87
N GLU A 490 15.80 -8.55 9.48
CA GLU A 490 17.13 -8.72 10.08
C GLU A 490 18.04 -7.54 9.77
N LEU A 491 18.79 -7.08 10.77
CA LEU A 491 19.85 -6.09 10.59
C LEU A 491 21.02 -6.70 9.80
N VAL A 492 21.32 -6.15 8.62
CA VAL A 492 22.38 -6.62 7.72
C VAL A 492 23.59 -5.69 7.64
N ASP A 493 23.44 -4.43 8.08
CA ASP A 493 24.55 -3.48 8.20
C ASP A 493 24.54 -2.75 9.55
N GLN A 494 25.08 -3.44 10.57
CA GLN A 494 25.24 -2.88 11.92
C GLN A 494 26.12 -1.62 11.91
N GLY A 495 27.14 -1.56 11.04
CA GLY A 495 28.08 -0.44 10.99
C GLY A 495 27.40 0.85 10.55
N ALA A 496 26.56 0.79 9.53
CA ALA A 496 25.75 1.92 9.08
C ALA A 496 24.76 2.36 10.15
N LEU A 497 24.03 1.42 10.78
CA LEU A 497 23.10 1.74 11.87
C LEU A 497 23.81 2.44 13.03
N ASP A 498 24.91 1.87 13.53
CA ASP A 498 25.62 2.44 14.66
C ASP A 498 26.20 3.82 14.33
N ALA A 499 26.67 4.04 13.10
CA ALA A 499 27.17 5.34 12.64
C ALA A 499 26.08 6.43 12.72
N ILE A 500 24.88 6.12 12.23
CA ILE A 500 23.74 7.05 12.26
C ILE A 500 23.33 7.33 13.71
N MET A 501 23.18 6.29 14.53
CA MET A 501 22.72 6.44 15.91
C MET A 501 23.76 7.17 16.78
N ARG A 502 25.06 6.93 16.59
CA ARG A 502 26.12 7.71 17.26
C ARG A 502 26.10 9.18 16.84
N ALA A 503 25.78 9.49 15.59
CA ALA A 503 25.65 10.87 15.14
C ALA A 503 24.39 11.56 15.69
N GLY A 504 23.29 10.82 15.84
CA GLY A 504 22.02 11.30 16.39
C GLY A 504 22.01 11.52 17.91
N ALA A 505 22.85 10.79 18.64
CA ALA A 505 23.14 11.06 20.05
C ALA A 505 24.04 12.30 20.16
N ILE A 506 23.46 13.48 19.97
CA ILE A 506 24.17 14.76 20.11
C ILE A 506 24.46 14.99 21.61
N ASP A 507 25.75 15.11 21.96
CA ASP A 507 26.21 15.62 23.27
C ASP A 507 26.00 17.14 23.42
#